data_AF-A0A8T1GM39-F1
#
_entry.id   AF-A0A8T1GM39-F1
#
_cell.length_a   1.000
_cell.length_b   1.000
_cell.length_c   1.000
_cell.angle_alpha   90.00
_cell.angle_beta   90.00
_cell.angle_gamma   90.00
#
_symmetry.space_group_name_H-M   'P 1'
#
loop_
_entity.id
_entity.type
_entity.pdbx_description
1 polymer ?
#
loop_
_entity_poly.entity_id
_entity_poly.type
_entity_poly.pdbx_seq_one_letter_code
_entity_poly.pdbx_strand_id
1 'polypeptide(L)'
;MAYRPQANGSVERMVQTLTRALKMYVADVNQMNWDEYTDRLTLARNTAHHRIRGDTPFYAVHVWDARSTLEASIPMGSTRRRDFEPRRWRYSIQRQYQQAREQINEALRAAIGKQSDRHNEGVHPHDIKAGD
;
A
#
# COMPACT_ATOMS: atom_id res chain seq x y z
N MET A 1 10.69 18.47 -39.99
CA MET A 1 10.25 18.51 -38.58
C MET A 1 11.51 18.60 -37.71
N ALA A 2 11.77 19.75 -37.09
CA ALA A 2 12.98 19.95 -36.28
C ALA A 2 12.71 19.55 -34.83
N TYR A 3 13.44 18.55 -34.32
CA TYR A 3 13.44 18.16 -32.91
C TYR A 3 13.96 19.33 -32.07
N ARG A 4 13.10 19.92 -31.23
CA ARG A 4 13.42 21.04 -30.32
C ARG A 4 13.38 20.55 -28.86
N PRO A 5 14.48 20.01 -28.31
CA PRO A 5 14.51 19.47 -26.94
C PRO A 5 14.27 20.54 -25.86
N GLN A 6 14.58 21.82 -26.14
CA GLN A 6 14.39 22.93 -25.19
C GLN A 6 12.93 23.20 -24.77
N ALA A 7 11.93 22.80 -25.56
CA ALA A 7 10.53 22.95 -25.18
C ALA A 7 10.03 21.89 -24.19
N ASN A 8 10.80 20.79 -23.99
CA ASN A 8 10.34 19.61 -23.27
C ASN A 8 11.14 19.28 -22.00
N GLY A 9 11.94 20.22 -21.49
CA GLY A 9 12.89 19.98 -20.39
C GLY A 9 12.27 19.45 -19.08
N SER A 10 10.97 19.68 -18.82
CA SER A 10 10.27 19.08 -17.68
C SER A 10 10.01 17.57 -17.87
N VAL A 11 9.64 17.17 -19.09
CA VAL A 11 9.47 15.76 -19.45
C VAL A 11 10.83 15.07 -19.48
N GLU A 12 11.85 15.71 -20.04
CA GLU A 12 13.22 15.15 -20.09
C GLU A 12 13.79 14.91 -18.68
N ARG A 13 13.66 15.87 -17.76
CA ARG A 13 14.05 15.68 -16.35
C ARG A 13 13.27 14.55 -15.67
N MET A 14 11.99 14.41 -16.00
CA MET A 14 11.16 13.32 -15.47
C MET A 14 11.66 11.96 -15.97
N VAL A 15 11.88 11.83 -17.28
CA VAL A 15 12.43 10.61 -17.89
C VAL A 15 13.77 10.27 -17.28
N GLN A 16 14.68 11.25 -17.13
CA GLN A 16 15.98 11.04 -16.51
C GLN A 16 15.87 10.52 -15.06
N THR A 17 14.92 11.04 -14.28
CA THR A 17 14.68 10.59 -12.90
C THR A 17 14.19 9.14 -12.86
N LEU A 18 13.22 8.79 -13.72
CA LEU A 18 12.67 7.44 -13.81
C LEU A 18 13.72 6.45 -14.30
N THR A 19 14.48 6.78 -15.35
CA THR A 19 15.56 5.95 -15.85
C THR A 19 16.64 5.71 -14.79
N ARG A 20 16.98 6.72 -13.98
CA ARG A 20 17.95 6.55 -12.88
C ARG A 20 17.43 5.58 -11.81
N ALA A 21 16.17 5.72 -11.40
CA ALA A 21 15.56 4.83 -10.41
C ALA A 21 15.49 3.38 -10.92
N LEU A 22 15.11 3.18 -12.19
CA LEU A 22 15.07 1.85 -12.82
C LEU A 22 16.46 1.22 -12.94
N LYS A 23 17.48 2.00 -13.33
CA LYS A 23 18.87 1.52 -13.36
C LYS A 23 19.35 1.06 -11.99
N MET A 24 18.96 1.75 -10.92
CA MET A 24 19.31 1.35 -9.56
C MET A 24 18.60 0.06 -9.13
N TYR A 25 17.33 -0.12 -9.52
CA TYR A 25 16.55 -1.33 -9.25
C TYR A 25 17.15 -2.55 -9.95
N VAL A 26 17.38 -2.44 -11.26
CA VAL A 26 17.92 -3.53 -12.11
C VAL A 26 19.36 -3.92 -11.75
N ALA A 27 20.14 -3.00 -11.17
CA ALA A 27 21.50 -3.30 -10.75
C ALA A 27 21.59 -4.21 -9.51
N ASP A 28 20.48 -4.43 -8.79
CA ASP A 28 20.42 -5.32 -7.63
C ASP A 28 20.20 -6.79 -8.07
N VAL A 29 21.00 -7.70 -7.50
CA VAL A 29 21.22 -9.08 -8.00
C VAL A 29 19.94 -9.94 -8.04
N ASN A 30 18.90 -9.55 -7.31
CA ASN A 30 17.65 -10.31 -7.17
C ASN A 30 16.42 -9.64 -7.79
N GLN A 31 16.58 -8.58 -8.58
CA GLN A 31 15.47 -7.73 -9.02
C GLN A 31 15.17 -7.86 -10.52
N MET A 32 14.46 -8.95 -10.87
CA MET A 32 14.10 -9.30 -12.25
C MET A 32 12.73 -8.76 -12.71
N ASN A 33 11.87 -8.33 -11.80
CA ASN A 33 10.50 -7.83 -12.05
C ASN A 33 10.48 -6.30 -12.25
N TRP A 34 11.39 -5.78 -13.07
CA TRP A 34 11.52 -4.34 -13.32
C TRP A 34 10.26 -3.74 -13.96
N ASP A 35 9.53 -4.54 -14.74
CA ASP A 35 8.26 -4.21 -15.37
C ASP A 35 7.17 -3.97 -14.33
N GLU A 36 7.00 -4.87 -13.36
CA GLU A 36 6.08 -4.67 -12.23
C GLU A 36 6.47 -3.45 -11.38
N TYR A 37 7.78 -3.23 -11.22
CA TYR A 37 8.29 -2.07 -10.48
C TYR A 37 7.98 -0.74 -11.20
N THR A 38 7.86 -0.73 -12.53
CA THR A 38 7.57 0.49 -13.29
C THR A 38 6.21 1.08 -12.94
N ASP A 39 5.19 0.26 -12.70
CA ASP A 39 3.86 0.72 -12.28
C ASP A 39 3.92 1.37 -10.89
N ARG A 40 4.63 0.74 -9.96
CA ARG A 40 4.83 1.28 -8.60
C ARG A 40 5.61 2.60 -8.62
N LEU A 41 6.63 2.69 -9.46
CA LEU A 41 7.43 3.89 -9.65
C LEU A 41 6.60 5.02 -10.29
N THR A 42 5.75 4.70 -11.26
CA THR A 42 4.84 5.64 -11.92
C THR A 42 3.80 6.17 -10.93
N LEU A 43 3.20 5.29 -10.13
CA LEU A 43 2.27 5.68 -9.07
C LEU A 43 2.95 6.60 -8.05
N ALA A 44 4.12 6.23 -7.54
CA ALA A 44 4.87 7.05 -6.58
C ALA A 44 5.24 8.41 -7.16
N ARG A 45 5.53 8.50 -8.47
CA ARG A 45 5.79 9.76 -9.15
C ARG A 45 4.53 10.62 -9.28
N ASN A 46 3.39 10.01 -9.61
CA ASN A 46 2.12 10.71 -9.81
C ASN A 46 1.50 11.21 -8.50
N THR A 47 1.78 10.55 -7.38
CA THR A 47 1.35 10.96 -6.04
C THR A 47 2.39 11.79 -5.28
N ALA A 48 3.61 11.92 -5.78
CA ALA A 48 4.62 12.77 -5.16
C ALA A 48 4.27 14.26 -5.28
N HIS A 49 4.38 15.00 -4.17
CA HIS A 49 4.17 16.44 -4.15
C HIS A 49 5.19 17.18 -5.03
N HIS A 50 4.68 17.97 -5.97
CA HIS A 50 5.51 18.81 -6.81
C HIS A 50 5.70 20.19 -6.16
N ARG A 51 6.89 20.44 -5.58
CA ARG A 51 7.22 21.66 -4.81
C ARG A 51 6.87 22.98 -5.52
N ILE A 52 7.00 23.04 -6.85
CA ILE A 52 6.71 24.27 -7.63
C ILE A 52 5.19 24.47 -7.82
N ARG A 53 4.43 23.38 -7.98
CA ARG A 53 2.98 23.44 -8.26
C ARG A 53 2.15 23.41 -6.98
N GLY A 54 2.74 22.96 -5.87
CA GLY A 54 2.07 22.83 -4.57
C GLY A 54 1.14 21.61 -4.47
N ASP A 55 1.07 20.79 -5.53
CA ASP A 55 0.14 19.66 -5.63
C ASP A 55 0.81 18.45 -6.29
N THR A 56 0.11 17.32 -6.32
CA THR A 56 0.53 16.09 -7.00
C THR A 56 0.12 16.12 -8.49
N PRO A 57 0.92 15.53 -9.39
CA PRO A 57 0.52 15.38 -10.79
C PRO A 57 -0.84 14.68 -10.98
N PHE A 58 -1.14 13.65 -10.17
CA PHE A 58 -2.41 12.93 -10.21
C PHE A 58 -3.60 13.85 -9.93
N TYR A 59 -3.52 14.63 -8.84
CA TYR A 59 -4.57 15.57 -8.48
C TYR A 59 -4.76 16.65 -9.56
N ALA A 60 -3.68 17.12 -10.17
CA ALA A 60 -3.77 18.12 -11.23
C ALA A 60 -4.52 17.64 -12.48
N VAL A 61 -4.53 16.33 -12.75
CA VAL A 61 -5.24 15.74 -13.90
C VAL A 61 -6.66 15.33 -13.53
N HIS A 62 -6.82 14.75 -12.34
CA HIS A 62 -8.05 14.06 -11.97
C HIS A 62 -8.94 14.86 -11.01
N VAL A 63 -8.39 15.85 -10.28
CA VAL A 63 -9.10 16.72 -9.32
C VAL A 63 -9.54 15.98 -8.02
N TRP A 64 -9.09 14.74 -7.83
CA TRP A 64 -9.19 13.97 -6.58
C TRP A 64 -7.85 13.37 -6.20
N ASP A 65 -7.67 13.06 -4.91
CA ASP A 65 -6.45 12.46 -4.38
C ASP A 65 -6.35 10.99 -4.84
N ALA A 66 -5.19 10.59 -5.36
CA ALA A 66 -4.91 9.18 -5.59
C ALA A 66 -4.81 8.48 -4.25
N ARG A 67 -5.80 7.65 -3.94
CA ARG A 67 -5.83 6.82 -2.75
C ARG A 67 -5.49 5.39 -3.12
N SER A 68 -4.53 4.81 -2.42
CA SER A 68 -4.37 3.36 -2.42
C SER A 68 -5.63 2.69 -1.89
N THR A 69 -5.85 1.42 -2.26
CA THR A 69 -6.96 0.60 -1.71
C THR A 69 -6.99 0.62 -0.18
N LEU A 70 -5.81 0.72 0.44
CA LEU A 70 -5.65 0.84 1.89
C LEU A 70 -6.11 2.20 2.43
N GLU A 71 -5.75 3.30 1.77
CA GLU A 71 -6.18 4.65 2.17
C GLU A 71 -7.67 4.90 1.90
N ALA A 72 -8.27 4.15 0.99
CA ALA A 72 -9.70 4.18 0.73
C ALA A 72 -10.51 3.34 1.73
N SER A 73 -9.94 2.24 2.25
CA SER A 73 -10.60 1.34 3.20
C SER A 73 -10.49 1.81 4.65
N ILE A 74 -9.50 2.63 4.98
CA ILE A 74 -9.35 3.27 6.28
C ILE A 74 -9.94 4.67 6.18
N PRO A 75 -10.75 5.14 7.16
CA PRO A 75 -11.25 6.52 7.21
C PRO A 75 -10.11 7.49 7.56
N MET A 76 -9.15 7.61 6.65
CA MET A 76 -8.16 8.67 6.67
C MET A 76 -8.87 9.92 6.16
N GLY A 77 -8.65 11.07 6.79
CA GLY A 77 -9.06 12.34 6.19
C GLY A 77 -8.44 12.52 4.79
N SER A 78 -8.81 13.59 4.09
CA SER A 78 -8.14 13.94 2.83
C SER A 78 -6.62 14.04 3.05
N THR A 79 -5.84 13.31 2.25
CA THR A 79 -4.37 13.32 2.26
C THR A 79 -3.78 14.61 1.70
N ARG A 80 -4.65 15.51 1.23
CA ARG A 80 -4.37 16.90 0.83
C ARG A 80 -3.69 17.75 1.92
N ARG A 81 -3.51 17.22 3.13
CA ARG A 81 -2.83 17.90 4.24
C ARG A 81 -1.30 17.72 4.16
N ARG A 82 -0.66 18.85 3.86
CA ARG A 82 0.55 19.50 4.42
C ARG A 82 1.24 18.95 5.69
N ASP A 83 1.04 17.72 6.14
CA ASP A 83 1.82 17.16 7.25
C ASP A 83 3.15 16.63 6.70
N PHE A 84 4.08 17.57 6.56
CA PHE A 84 5.41 17.44 5.96
C PHE A 84 6.39 16.67 6.86
N GLU A 85 5.97 15.53 7.40
CA GLU A 85 6.90 14.61 8.07
C GLU A 85 6.60 13.16 7.65
N PRO A 86 7.32 12.63 6.63
CA PRO A 86 7.13 11.28 6.11
C PRO A 86 7.18 10.20 7.19
N ARG A 87 7.94 10.43 8.27
CA ARG A 87 8.04 9.55 9.43
C ARG A 87 6.74 9.49 10.23
N ARG A 88 6.12 10.64 10.52
CA ARG A 88 4.86 10.70 11.27
C ARG A 88 3.72 10.10 10.46
N TRP A 89 3.65 10.41 9.17
CA TRP A 89 2.66 9.81 8.28
C TRP A 89 2.82 8.28 8.22
N ARG A 90 4.04 7.77 7.99
CA ARG A 90 4.29 6.31 8.03
C ARG A 90 3.86 5.68 9.34
N TYR A 91 4.18 6.32 10.47
CA TYR A 91 3.79 5.82 11.79
C TYR A 91 2.27 5.79 11.97
N SER A 92 1.54 6.81 11.53
CA SER A 92 0.08 6.83 11.63
C SER A 92 -0.57 5.74 10.76
N ILE A 93 -0.08 5.53 9.53
CA ILE A 93 -0.55 4.43 8.67
C ILE A 93 -0.33 3.07 9.34
N GLN A 94 0.90 2.84 9.83
CA GLN A 94 1.27 1.57 10.48
C GLN A 94 0.44 1.30 11.73
N ARG A 95 0.21 2.32 12.55
CA ARG A 95 -0.62 2.19 13.76
C ARG A 95 -2.05 1.82 13.42
N GLN A 96 -2.67 2.49 12.44
CA GLN A 96 -4.03 2.16 12.01
C GLN A 96 -4.14 0.75 11.44
N TYR A 97 -3.12 0.29 10.71
CA TYR A 97 -3.06 -1.09 10.22
C TYR A 97 -2.99 -2.11 11.36
N GLN A 98 -2.13 -1.86 12.36
CA GLN A 98 -2.02 -2.73 13.54
C GLN A 98 -3.38 -2.86 14.25
N GLN A 99 -4.07 -1.73 14.47
CA GLN A 99 -5.38 -1.72 15.10
C GLN A 99 -6.44 -2.48 14.30
N ALA A 100 -6.52 -2.27 12.99
CA ALA A 100 -7.46 -2.99 12.13
C ALA A 100 -7.18 -4.51 12.14
N ARG A 101 -5.91 -4.89 12.12
CA ARG A 101 -5.47 -6.28 12.13
C ARG A 101 -5.74 -6.95 13.48
N GLU A 102 -5.58 -6.24 14.59
CA GLU A 102 -5.97 -6.71 15.92
C GLU A 102 -7.47 -6.99 16.00
N GLN A 103 -8.32 -6.05 15.54
CA GLN A 103 -9.78 -6.24 15.53
C GLN A 103 -10.21 -7.45 14.70
N ILE A 104 -9.62 -7.63 13.51
CA ILE A 104 -9.90 -8.81 12.66
C ILE A 104 -9.46 -10.10 13.35
N ASN A 105 -8.27 -10.11 13.97
CA ASN A 105 -7.77 -11.29 14.67
C ASN A 105 -8.62 -11.64 15.90
N GLU A 106 -9.11 -10.66 16.64
CA GLU A 106 -10.04 -10.87 17.75
C GLU A 106 -11.36 -11.47 17.27
N ALA A 107 -11.95 -10.90 16.21
CA ALA A 107 -13.17 -11.43 15.60
C ALA A 107 -12.97 -12.87 15.11
N LEU A 108 -11.83 -13.17 14.49
CA LEU A 108 -11.49 -14.50 14.02
C LEU A 108 -11.35 -15.49 15.17
N ARG A 109 -10.66 -15.14 16.25
CA ARG A 109 -10.52 -15.98 17.46
C ARG A 109 -11.89 -16.26 18.09
N ALA A 110 -12.74 -15.26 18.19
CA ALA A 110 -14.09 -15.41 18.73
C ALA A 110 -14.95 -16.34 17.85
N ALA A 111 -14.83 -16.25 16.53
CA ALA A 111 -15.54 -17.14 15.60
C ALA A 111 -15.05 -18.59 15.71
N ILE A 112 -13.73 -18.81 15.80
CA ILE A 112 -13.13 -20.14 16.00
C ILE A 112 -13.58 -20.74 17.34
N GLY A 113 -13.59 -19.96 18.43
CA GLY A 113 -14.07 -20.41 19.73
C GLY A 113 -15.53 -20.88 19.66
N LYS A 114 -16.42 -20.06 19.09
CA LYS A 114 -17.83 -20.44 18.89
C LYS A 114 -18.02 -21.71 18.05
N GLN A 115 -17.16 -21.93 17.05
CA GLN A 115 -17.21 -23.15 16.25
C GLN A 115 -16.75 -24.37 17.06
N SER A 116 -15.70 -24.23 17.87
CA SER A 116 -15.22 -25.28 18.78
C SER A 116 -16.27 -25.67 19.81
N ASP A 117 -16.93 -24.68 20.42
CA ASP A 117 -17.98 -24.92 21.43
C ASP A 117 -19.14 -25.73 20.83
N ARG A 118 -19.63 -25.35 19.66
CA ARG A 118 -20.67 -26.11 18.93
C ARG A 118 -20.24 -27.52 18.57
N HIS A 119 -18.98 -27.70 18.17
CA HIS A 119 -18.47 -29.03 17.84
C HIS A 119 -18.44 -29.92 19.10
N ASN A 120 -18.05 -29.36 20.25
CA ASN A 120 -17.98 -30.08 21.52
C ASN A 120 -19.35 -30.41 22.14
N GLU A 121 -20.39 -29.62 21.86
CA GLU A 121 -21.76 -29.91 22.29
C GLU A 121 -22.30 -31.25 21.76
N GLY A 122 -21.79 -31.74 20.62
CA GLY A 122 -22.17 -33.03 20.04
C GLY A 122 -21.29 -34.21 20.47
N VAL A 123 -20.25 -33.99 21.26
CA VAL A 123 -19.29 -35.03 21.67
C VAL A 123 -19.68 -35.56 23.05
N HIS A 124 -20.32 -36.73 23.08
CA HIS A 124 -20.55 -37.46 24.32
C HIS A 124 -19.33 -38.35 24.67
N PRO A 125 -18.93 -38.44 25.94
CA PRO A 125 -17.93 -39.41 26.37
C PRO A 125 -18.41 -40.82 26.02
N HIS A 126 -17.61 -41.55 25.25
CA HIS A 126 -17.82 -42.98 25.03
C HIS A 126 -16.83 -43.73 25.90
N ASP A 127 -17.34 -44.52 26.85
CA ASP A 127 -16.51 -45.39 27.68
C ASP A 127 -15.91 -46.50 26.80
N ILE A 128 -14.64 -46.35 26.47
CA ILE A 128 -13.85 -47.38 25.79
C ILE A 128 -13.50 -48.41 26.87
N LYS A 129 -14.22 -49.55 26.87
CA LYS A 129 -13.78 -50.72 27.64
C LYS A 129 -12.51 -51.29 27.00
N ALA A 130 -11.43 -51.35 27.78
CA ALA A 130 -10.23 -52.08 27.39
C ALA A 130 -10.61 -53.56 27.22
N GLY A 131 -10.26 -54.14 26.06
CA GLY A 131 -10.60 -55.51 25.69
C GLY A 131 -9.90 -56.55 26.56
N ASP A 132 -10.60 -57.66 26.76
CA ASP A 132 -10.19 -58.87 27.51
C ASP A 132 -8.96 -59.58 26.92
#